data_AF-A0A0Q6PQP2-F1
#
_entry.id   AF-A0A0Q6PQP2-F1
#
_cell.length_a   1.000
_cell.length_b   1.000
_cell.length_c   1.000
_cell.angle_alpha   90.00
_cell.angle_beta   90.00
_cell.angle_gamma   90.00
#
_symmetry.space_group_name_H-M   'P 1'
#
loop_
_entity.id
_entity.type
_entity.pdbx_description
1 polymer ?
#
loop_
_entity_poly.entity_id
_entity_poly.type
_entity_poly.pdbx_seq_one_letter_code
_entity_poly.pdbx_strand_id
1 'polypeptide(L)'
;MTLVVELADNAVDRYTDTLSEVAAALAVSDVETARERLAPISGELWTGRLSFAVSAGAGAPSTTARNVSDRIRAQVFLRDGLRCTYCGGRAIPRCVLVAISDVFPESFAYDPHYGRGRIHPAFWAVAPEADHVLAHARGGAGEMDNLTTLHTTCNARKANLLVAELPVVVPAKEIPGWDGLLAEYAGTVAAGNTHGKRHSAPGYHQRWSRYFELQSLGSVFDPGLNATPLDDRLDEGLLPDELYSSTLPSAPFVDR
;
A
#
# COMPACT_ATOMS: atom_id res chain seq x y z
N MET A 1 16.02 -15.71 -0.65
CA MET A 1 15.29 -15.00 0.42
C MET A 1 16.29 -14.11 1.15
N THR A 2 16.06 -12.81 1.18
CA THR A 2 16.98 -11.80 1.73
C THR A 2 16.28 -11.05 2.84
N LEU A 3 16.85 -11.00 4.04
CA LEU A 3 16.25 -10.27 5.16
C LEU A 3 16.72 -8.81 5.14
N VAL A 4 15.77 -7.88 5.13
CA VAL A 4 16.03 -6.44 5.11
C VAL A 4 15.69 -5.85 6.48
N VAL A 5 16.69 -5.29 7.15
CA VAL A 5 16.54 -4.69 8.50
C VAL A 5 16.41 -3.17 8.48
N GLU A 6 16.86 -2.54 7.40
CA GLU A 6 16.82 -1.09 7.17
C GLU A 6 16.61 -0.83 5.68
N LEU A 7 15.89 0.24 5.35
CA LEU A 7 15.72 0.67 3.97
C LEU A 7 16.96 1.45 3.54
N ALA A 8 17.55 1.07 2.40
CA ALA A 8 18.63 1.84 1.80
C ALA A 8 18.17 3.28 1.48
N ASP A 9 19.10 4.24 1.45
CA ASP A 9 18.79 5.65 1.17
C ASP A 9 18.07 5.85 -0.17
N ASN A 10 18.41 5.03 -1.17
CA ASN A 10 17.78 5.04 -2.48
C ASN A 10 16.61 4.05 -2.62
N ALA A 11 16.07 3.50 -1.51
CA ALA A 11 15.06 2.45 -1.56
C ALA A 11 13.81 2.85 -2.36
N VAL A 12 13.36 4.11 -2.22
CA VAL A 12 12.20 4.63 -2.97
C VAL A 12 12.44 4.52 -4.47
N ASP A 13 13.56 5.05 -4.97
CA ASP A 13 13.87 5.01 -6.40
C ASP A 13 14.13 3.57 -6.87
N ARG A 14 14.93 2.79 -6.11
CA ARG A 14 15.20 1.38 -6.42
C ARG A 14 13.91 0.58 -6.61
N TYR A 15 12.97 0.69 -5.68
CA TYR A 15 11.71 -0.08 -5.77
C TYR A 15 10.79 0.49 -6.84
N THR A 16 10.65 1.81 -6.96
CA THR A 16 9.74 2.39 -7.98
C THR A 16 10.24 2.15 -9.39
N ASP A 17 11.54 2.26 -9.66
CA ASP A 17 12.12 1.96 -10.98
C ASP A 17 11.93 0.48 -11.34
N THR A 18 12.28 -0.42 -10.42
CA THR A 18 12.10 -1.87 -10.63
C THR A 18 10.63 -2.23 -10.88
N LEU A 19 9.72 -1.71 -10.05
CA LEU A 19 8.29 -2.03 -10.16
C LEU A 19 7.63 -1.38 -11.38
N SER A 20 8.18 -0.27 -11.91
CA SER A 20 7.71 0.32 -13.17
C SER A 20 7.98 -0.64 -14.33
N GLU A 21 9.18 -1.22 -14.42
CA GLU A 21 9.50 -2.21 -15.45
C GLU A 21 8.65 -3.48 -15.33
N VAL A 22 8.42 -3.94 -14.09
CA VAL A 22 7.56 -5.10 -13.80
C VAL A 22 6.13 -4.82 -14.24
N ALA A 23 5.54 -3.70 -13.82
CA ALA A 23 4.17 -3.34 -14.15
C ALA A 23 3.96 -3.16 -15.66
N ALA A 24 4.93 -2.56 -16.36
CA ALA A 24 4.88 -2.41 -17.82
C ALA A 24 4.83 -3.77 -18.54
N ALA A 25 5.64 -4.75 -18.10
CA ALA A 25 5.62 -6.11 -18.66
C ALA A 25 4.31 -6.85 -18.32
N LEU A 26 3.82 -6.74 -17.08
CA LEU A 26 2.55 -7.34 -16.67
C LEU A 26 1.35 -6.71 -17.40
N ALA A 27 1.40 -5.42 -17.73
CA ALA A 27 0.33 -4.73 -18.45
C ALA A 27 0.04 -5.35 -19.82
N VAL A 28 1.06 -5.96 -20.45
CA VAL A 28 0.95 -6.69 -21.72
C VAL A 28 0.97 -8.20 -21.54
N SER A 29 0.74 -8.69 -20.31
CA SER A 29 0.72 -10.12 -19.95
C SER A 29 2.05 -10.88 -20.19
N ASP A 30 3.18 -10.18 -20.25
CA ASP A 30 4.51 -10.79 -20.35
C ASP A 30 5.08 -11.08 -18.95
N VAL A 31 4.61 -12.19 -18.37
CA VAL A 31 4.95 -12.59 -16.99
C VAL A 31 6.40 -13.03 -16.85
N GLU A 32 7.01 -13.60 -17.89
CA GLU A 32 8.41 -14.03 -17.84
C GLU A 32 9.34 -12.82 -17.82
N THR A 33 9.13 -11.83 -18.71
CA THR A 33 9.88 -10.57 -18.63
C THR A 33 9.65 -9.89 -17.29
N ALA A 34 8.40 -9.83 -16.80
CA ALA A 34 8.11 -9.25 -15.48
C ALA A 34 8.87 -9.95 -14.35
N ARG A 35 9.03 -11.28 -14.40
CA ARG A 35 9.80 -12.06 -13.42
C ARG A 35 11.28 -11.71 -13.47
N GLU A 36 11.86 -11.59 -14.67
CA GLU A 36 13.25 -11.18 -14.85
C GLU A 36 13.48 -9.77 -14.30
N ARG A 37 12.55 -8.84 -14.55
CA ARG A 37 12.62 -7.46 -14.03
C ARG A 37 12.46 -7.39 -12.52
N LEU A 38 11.69 -8.29 -11.92
CA LEU A 38 11.52 -8.37 -10.47
C LEU A 38 12.75 -8.96 -9.76
N ALA A 39 13.58 -9.73 -10.45
CA ALA A 39 14.72 -10.46 -9.88
C ALA A 39 15.64 -9.64 -8.95
N PRO A 40 15.97 -8.36 -9.22
CA PRO A 40 16.84 -7.56 -8.37
C PRO A 40 16.31 -7.29 -6.94
N ILE A 41 15.01 -7.45 -6.71
CA ILE A 41 14.36 -7.26 -5.39
C ILE A 41 13.63 -8.52 -4.91
N SER A 42 13.63 -9.58 -5.72
CA SER A 42 12.88 -10.82 -5.45
C SER A 42 13.28 -11.48 -4.13
N GLY A 43 12.27 -11.81 -3.33
CA GLY A 43 12.39 -12.55 -2.07
C GLY A 43 12.98 -11.73 -0.92
N GLU A 44 13.03 -10.40 -1.03
CA GLU A 44 13.31 -9.53 0.11
C GLU A 44 12.15 -9.55 1.11
N LEU A 45 12.48 -9.72 2.39
CA LEU A 45 11.51 -9.73 3.49
C LEU A 45 11.93 -8.73 4.57
N TRP A 46 11.00 -7.86 4.93
CA TRP A 46 11.22 -6.86 5.97
C TRP A 46 11.27 -7.51 7.36
N THR A 47 12.39 -7.32 8.04
CA THR A 47 12.62 -7.74 9.42
C THR A 47 13.08 -6.60 10.33
N GLY A 48 13.14 -5.38 9.78
CA GLY A 48 13.48 -4.17 10.52
C GLY A 48 12.42 -3.76 11.53
N ARG A 49 12.78 -2.76 12.34
CA ARG A 49 11.86 -2.06 13.24
C ARG A 49 11.69 -0.64 12.73
N LEU A 50 10.46 -0.17 12.66
CA LEU A 50 10.20 1.25 12.46
C LEU A 50 10.18 1.91 13.83
N SER A 51 11.08 2.86 14.05
CA SER A 51 11.06 3.71 15.23
C SER A 51 9.93 4.72 15.07
N PHE A 52 8.86 4.55 15.85
CA PHE A 52 7.83 5.58 16.02
C PHE A 52 8.37 6.62 17.00
N ALA A 53 8.34 7.90 16.65
CA ALA A 53 8.72 8.96 17.58
C ALA A 53 7.80 8.88 18.83
N VAL A 54 8.41 8.76 20.02
CA VAL A 54 7.68 8.71 21.30
C VAL A 54 6.97 10.04 21.52
N SER A 55 5.69 9.99 21.89
CA SER A 55 4.83 11.17 22.04
C SER A 55 5.32 12.12 23.13
N ALA A 56 5.34 13.42 22.85
CA ALA A 56 5.27 14.45 23.88
C ALA A 56 3.79 14.87 24.08
N GLY A 57 3.19 14.44 25.20
CA GLY A 57 1.99 15.06 25.78
C GLY A 57 0.63 14.55 25.29
N ALA A 58 -0.17 13.99 26.22
CA ALA A 58 -1.56 13.62 26.00
C ALA A 58 -2.46 14.87 25.93
N GLY A 59 -2.94 15.21 24.73
CA GLY A 59 -4.09 16.09 24.51
C GLY A 59 -5.40 15.30 24.50
N ALA A 60 -6.49 15.90 24.98
CA ALA A 60 -7.80 15.28 25.16
C ALA A 60 -8.36 14.65 23.86
N PRO A 61 -9.12 13.54 23.94
CA PRO A 61 -9.62 12.84 22.76
C PRO A 61 -10.70 13.67 22.04
N SER A 62 -10.40 14.14 20.83
CA SER A 62 -11.41 14.59 19.87
C SER A 62 -12.14 13.38 19.28
N THR A 63 -13.46 13.45 19.15
CA THR A 63 -14.35 12.36 18.70
C THR A 63 -14.52 12.28 17.18
N THR A 64 -13.75 13.03 16.39
CA THR A 64 -13.81 12.94 14.92
C THR A 64 -13.24 11.62 14.42
N ALA A 65 -13.96 10.99 13.48
CA ALA A 65 -13.74 9.62 13.02
C ALA A 65 -12.27 9.31 12.69
N ARG A 66 -11.71 8.28 13.34
CA ARG A 66 -10.33 7.82 13.15
C ARG A 66 -10.05 7.21 11.76
N ASN A 67 -11.09 6.89 10.99
CA ASN A 67 -10.96 6.11 9.77
C ASN A 67 -11.19 6.96 8.51
N VAL A 68 -10.10 7.31 7.85
CA VAL A 68 -10.12 7.82 6.47
C VAL A 68 -10.51 6.67 5.55
N SER A 69 -11.68 6.80 4.89
CA SER A 69 -12.16 5.80 3.94
C SER A 69 -11.23 5.62 2.74
N ASP A 70 -11.20 4.43 2.14
CA ASP A 70 -10.36 4.13 0.96
C ASP A 70 -10.62 5.09 -0.21
N ARG A 71 -11.87 5.53 -0.40
CA ARG A 71 -12.20 6.54 -1.41
C ARG A 71 -11.48 7.87 -1.13
N ILE A 72 -11.51 8.33 0.11
CA ILE A 72 -10.83 9.58 0.51
C ILE A 72 -9.31 9.40 0.40
N ARG A 73 -8.77 8.23 0.77
CA ARG A 73 -7.34 7.91 0.57
C ARG A 73 -6.95 8.05 -0.91
N ALA A 74 -7.71 7.44 -1.82
CA ALA A 74 -7.45 7.54 -3.26
C ALA A 74 -7.47 8.99 -3.75
N GLN A 75 -8.44 9.80 -3.31
CA GLN A 75 -8.54 11.21 -3.65
C GLN A 75 -7.34 12.03 -3.14
N VAL A 76 -6.89 11.80 -1.92
CA VAL A 76 -5.70 12.45 -1.34
C VAL A 76 -4.46 12.09 -2.15
N PHE A 77 -4.30 10.81 -2.49
CA PHE A 77 -3.17 10.33 -3.27
C PHE A 77 -3.14 10.99 -4.66
N LEU A 78 -4.28 11.03 -5.36
CA LEU A 78 -4.39 11.68 -6.67
C LEU A 78 -4.10 13.18 -6.60
N ARG A 79 -4.66 13.88 -5.60
CA ARG A 79 -4.42 15.31 -5.37
C ARG A 79 -2.93 15.61 -5.18
N ASP A 80 -2.24 14.74 -4.43
CA ASP A 80 -0.81 14.90 -4.13
C ASP A 80 0.10 14.31 -5.23
N GLY A 81 -0.46 13.94 -6.39
CA GLY A 81 0.29 13.47 -7.55
C GLY A 81 0.99 12.12 -7.32
N LEU A 82 0.46 11.29 -6.42
CA LEU A 82 1.04 10.00 -6.01
C LEU A 82 2.50 10.12 -5.57
N ARG A 83 2.77 11.16 -4.77
CA ARG A 83 4.07 11.44 -4.19
C ARG A 83 3.93 11.67 -2.69
N CYS A 84 4.97 11.28 -1.96
CA CYS A 84 5.10 11.62 -0.55
C CYS A 84 5.34 13.14 -0.44
N THR A 85 4.45 13.83 0.26
CA THR A 85 4.52 15.29 0.45
C THR A 85 5.65 15.73 1.40
N TYR A 86 6.20 14.79 2.18
CA TYR A 86 7.34 15.05 3.05
C TYR A 86 8.68 14.88 2.34
N CYS A 87 8.97 13.69 1.79
CA CYS A 87 10.26 13.43 1.15
C CYS A 87 10.29 13.71 -0.36
N GLY A 88 9.14 14.02 -0.98
CA GLY A 88 9.01 14.27 -2.42
C GLY A 88 9.04 13.01 -3.30
N GLY A 89 9.32 11.84 -2.72
CA GLY A 89 9.52 10.59 -3.45
C GLY A 89 8.23 10.01 -4.04
N ARG A 90 8.38 9.27 -5.13
CA ARG A 90 7.29 8.55 -5.82
C ARG A 90 6.61 7.55 -4.91
N ALA A 91 5.28 7.50 -4.95
CA ALA A 91 4.47 6.51 -4.25
C ALA A 91 3.76 5.59 -5.25
N ILE A 92 3.59 4.32 -4.87
CA ILE A 92 2.81 3.34 -5.62
C ILE A 92 1.66 2.89 -4.72
N PRO A 93 0.39 3.12 -5.10
CA PRO A 93 -0.75 2.72 -4.29
C PRO A 93 -0.68 1.23 -3.91
N ARG A 94 -1.01 0.94 -2.65
CA ARG A 94 -0.98 -0.43 -2.11
C ARG A 94 -1.73 -1.43 -2.98
N CYS A 95 -2.87 -1.03 -3.54
CA CYS A 95 -3.67 -1.91 -4.40
C CYS A 95 -2.92 -2.36 -5.67
N VAL A 96 -2.00 -1.54 -6.19
CA VAL A 96 -1.11 -1.89 -7.32
C VAL A 96 -0.01 -2.83 -6.85
N LEU A 97 0.62 -2.55 -5.71
CA LEU A 97 1.62 -3.46 -5.11
C LEU A 97 1.02 -4.85 -4.81
N VAL A 98 -0.21 -4.90 -4.32
CA VAL A 98 -0.95 -6.15 -4.10
C VAL A 98 -1.21 -6.87 -5.42
N ALA A 99 -1.54 -6.17 -6.51
CA ALA A 99 -1.73 -6.81 -7.81
C ALA A 99 -0.42 -7.44 -8.34
N ILE A 100 0.73 -6.80 -8.13
CA ILE A 100 2.04 -7.39 -8.45
C ILE A 100 2.33 -8.60 -7.55
N SER A 101 2.01 -8.49 -6.25
CA SER A 101 2.15 -9.58 -5.28
C SER A 101 1.28 -10.78 -5.64
N ASP A 102 0.05 -10.56 -6.09
CA ASP A 102 -0.84 -11.64 -6.52
C ASP A 102 -0.22 -12.46 -7.67
N VAL A 103 0.51 -11.84 -8.59
CA VAL A 103 1.23 -12.54 -9.66
C VAL A 103 2.46 -13.27 -9.14
N PHE A 104 3.18 -12.66 -8.19
CA PHE A 104 4.47 -13.14 -7.68
C PHE A 104 4.49 -13.30 -6.14
N PRO A 105 3.65 -14.16 -5.55
CA PRO A 105 3.42 -14.16 -4.10
C PRO A 105 4.65 -14.53 -3.27
N GLU A 106 5.53 -15.38 -3.81
CA GLU A 106 6.76 -15.82 -3.15
C GLU A 106 7.92 -14.83 -3.34
N SER A 107 7.98 -14.18 -4.52
CA SER A 107 9.05 -13.23 -4.87
C SER A 107 8.76 -11.81 -4.37
N PHE A 108 7.49 -11.43 -4.25
CA PHE A 108 7.06 -10.11 -3.82
C PHE A 108 5.95 -10.25 -2.78
N ALA A 109 6.32 -10.74 -1.60
CA ALA A 109 5.36 -11.13 -0.57
C ALA A 109 4.54 -9.96 -0.01
N TYR A 110 3.24 -10.18 0.15
CA TYR A 110 2.32 -9.27 0.83
C TYR A 110 1.74 -9.92 2.08
N ASP A 111 1.68 -9.16 3.17
CA ASP A 111 0.98 -9.53 4.39
C ASP A 111 0.10 -8.35 4.83
N PRO A 112 -1.23 -8.52 4.94
CA PRO A 112 -2.14 -7.43 5.29
C PRO A 112 -1.93 -6.90 6.71
N HIS A 113 -1.27 -7.66 7.58
CA HIS A 113 -0.95 -7.28 8.94
C HIS A 113 0.49 -6.79 9.10
N TYR A 114 1.22 -6.61 8.00
CA TYR A 114 2.61 -6.17 8.01
C TYR A 114 3.52 -7.05 8.89
N GLY A 115 3.25 -8.36 8.90
CA GLY A 115 4.00 -9.33 9.69
C GLY A 115 5.50 -9.29 9.43
N ARG A 116 6.30 -9.26 10.50
CA ARG A 116 7.76 -9.30 10.42
C ARG A 116 8.22 -10.58 9.70
N GLY A 117 9.06 -10.44 8.69
CA GLY A 117 9.54 -11.54 7.86
C GLY A 117 8.47 -12.12 6.93
N ARG A 118 7.35 -11.44 6.71
CA ARG A 118 6.24 -11.90 5.85
C ARG A 118 5.83 -10.91 4.76
N ILE A 119 6.44 -9.74 4.73
CA ILE A 119 6.11 -8.67 3.77
C ILE A 119 7.37 -8.13 3.10
N HIS A 120 7.25 -7.80 1.81
CA HIS A 120 8.31 -7.18 1.04
C HIS A 120 8.54 -5.72 1.49
N PRO A 121 9.79 -5.25 1.64
CA PRO A 121 10.13 -3.89 2.10
C PRO A 121 9.56 -2.76 1.24
N ALA A 122 9.26 -3.00 -0.04
CA ALA A 122 8.60 -2.02 -0.90
C ALA A 122 7.26 -1.51 -0.33
N PHE A 123 6.48 -2.34 0.36
CA PHE A 123 5.24 -1.90 1.03
C PHE A 123 5.47 -0.86 2.12
N TRP A 124 6.67 -0.83 2.72
CA TRP A 124 7.06 0.23 3.64
C TRP A 124 7.59 1.46 2.92
N ALA A 125 8.45 1.23 1.92
CA ALA A 125 9.19 2.28 1.25
C ALA A 125 8.34 3.15 0.32
N VAL A 126 7.41 2.55 -0.45
CA VAL A 126 6.71 3.25 -1.54
C VAL A 126 5.20 3.28 -1.41
N ALA A 127 4.60 2.45 -0.56
CA ALA A 127 3.15 2.50 -0.37
C ALA A 127 2.75 3.80 0.34
N PRO A 128 1.73 4.53 -0.15
CA PRO A 128 1.24 5.72 0.50
C PRO A 128 0.24 5.41 1.61
N GLU A 129 0.22 6.26 2.62
CA GLU A 129 -0.83 6.40 3.63
C GLU A 129 -1.35 7.85 3.58
N ALA A 130 -2.66 8.01 3.77
CA ALA A 130 -3.26 9.33 3.93
C ALA A 130 -3.25 9.64 5.43
N ASP A 131 -2.36 10.54 5.85
CA ASP A 131 -2.20 10.92 7.25
C ASP A 131 -2.56 12.39 7.47
N HIS A 132 -2.90 12.74 8.70
CA HIS A 132 -3.34 14.08 9.04
C HIS A 132 -2.15 15.06 9.08
N VAL A 133 -2.25 16.17 8.34
CA VAL A 133 -1.30 17.29 8.35
C VAL A 133 -1.20 17.87 9.76
N LEU A 134 -2.35 18.27 10.32
CA LEU A 134 -2.52 18.50 11.76
C LEU A 134 -2.90 17.18 12.40
N ALA A 135 -2.05 16.66 13.28
CA ALA A 135 -2.32 15.40 13.98
C ALA A 135 -3.70 15.44 14.65
N HIS A 136 -4.43 14.33 14.57
CA HIS A 136 -5.75 14.18 15.20
C HIS A 136 -5.71 14.47 16.71
N ALA A 137 -4.63 14.05 17.39
CA ALA A 137 -4.36 14.35 18.81
C ALA A 137 -4.27 15.85 19.13
N ARG A 138 -4.14 16.71 18.11
CA ARG A 138 -4.13 18.17 18.19
C ARG A 138 -5.38 18.81 17.58
N GLY A 139 -6.44 18.03 17.38
CA GLY A 139 -7.73 18.51 16.85
C GLY A 139 -7.87 18.48 15.33
N GLY A 140 -6.97 17.81 14.60
CA GLY A 140 -7.08 17.65 13.16
C GLY A 140 -8.32 16.85 12.74
N ALA A 141 -9.13 17.41 11.82
CA ALA A 141 -10.27 16.73 11.22
C ALA A 141 -9.83 15.75 10.12
N GLY A 142 -10.58 14.66 9.89
CA GLY A 142 -10.33 13.70 8.81
C GLY A 142 -10.80 14.16 7.43
N GLU A 143 -10.83 15.47 7.21
CA GLU A 143 -11.28 16.10 5.97
C GLU A 143 -10.15 16.16 4.96
N MET A 144 -10.49 16.18 3.67
CA MET A 144 -9.53 16.19 2.55
C MET A 144 -8.40 17.20 2.76
N ASP A 145 -8.72 18.43 3.18
CA ASP A 145 -7.75 19.52 3.32
C ASP A 145 -6.75 19.32 4.48
N ASN A 146 -7.08 18.47 5.46
CA ASN A 146 -6.18 18.14 6.56
C ASN A 146 -5.49 16.77 6.36
N LEU A 147 -5.67 16.11 5.22
CA LEU A 147 -4.97 14.87 4.90
C LEU A 147 -3.86 15.13 3.90
N THR A 148 -2.80 14.34 3.98
CA THR A 148 -1.67 14.39 3.05
C THR A 148 -1.10 13.01 2.81
N THR A 149 -0.46 12.83 1.65
CA THR A 149 0.20 11.60 1.25
C THR A 149 1.58 11.51 1.88
N LEU A 150 1.83 10.42 2.63
CA LEU A 150 3.15 10.05 3.15
C LEU A 150 3.43 8.59 2.79
N HIS A 151 4.70 8.23 2.52
CA HIS A 151 5.06 6.81 2.50
C HIS A 151 4.81 6.17 3.85
N THR A 152 4.51 4.86 3.91
CA THR A 152 4.29 4.13 5.17
C THR A 152 5.45 4.35 6.16
N THR A 153 6.71 4.33 5.69
CA THR A 153 7.88 4.64 6.54
C THR A 153 7.93 6.10 6.98
N CYS A 154 7.64 7.07 6.10
CA CYS A 154 7.61 8.49 6.47
C CYS A 154 6.51 8.78 7.50
N ASN A 155 5.34 8.18 7.32
CA ASN A 155 4.22 8.23 8.25
C ASN A 155 4.61 7.63 9.62
N ALA A 156 5.26 6.46 9.63
CA ALA A 156 5.72 5.84 10.86
C ALA A 156 6.74 6.72 11.62
N ARG A 157 7.64 7.40 10.90
CA ARG A 157 8.58 8.38 11.48
C ARG A 157 7.87 9.61 12.04
N LYS A 158 6.80 10.08 11.39
CA LYS A 158 5.97 11.19 11.87
C LYS A 158 5.29 10.86 13.19
N ALA A 159 4.73 9.66 13.33
CA ALA A 159 3.97 9.27 14.53
C ALA A 159 2.96 10.39 14.92
N ASN A 160 3.06 10.95 16.13
CA ASN A 160 2.20 12.04 16.61
C ASN A 160 2.75 13.45 16.34
N LEU A 161 3.89 13.58 15.65
CA LEU A 161 4.46 14.86 15.28
C LEU A 161 3.65 15.52 14.15
N LEU A 162 3.71 16.84 14.08
CA LEU A 162 3.31 17.60 12.89
C LEU A 162 4.32 17.35 11.77
N VAL A 163 3.87 17.49 10.52
CA VAL A 163 4.80 17.45 9.36
C VAL A 163 5.91 18.50 9.51
N ALA A 164 5.59 19.68 10.05
CA ALA A 164 6.56 20.75 10.31
C ALA A 164 7.58 20.43 11.43
N GLU A 165 7.32 19.40 12.25
CA GLU A 165 8.20 18.95 13.33
C GLU A 165 9.12 17.80 12.89
N LEU A 166 8.93 17.27 11.68
CA LEU A 166 9.84 16.29 11.09
C LEU A 166 11.18 16.95 10.71
N PRO A 167 12.30 16.21 10.73
CA PRO A 167 13.57 16.71 10.22
C PRO A 167 13.43 17.27 8.81
N VAL A 168 14.09 18.40 8.53
CA VAL A 168 14.10 18.94 7.16
C VAL A 168 14.83 17.96 6.26
N VAL A 169 14.14 17.50 5.21
CA VAL A 169 14.72 16.69 4.13
C VAL A 169 14.77 17.51 2.86
N VAL A 170 15.78 17.28 2.02
CA VAL A 170 15.78 17.78 0.65
C VAL A 170 14.75 16.97 -0.12
N PRO A 171 13.65 17.56 -0.62
CA PRO A 171 12.64 16.79 -1.34
C PRO A 171 13.24 16.17 -2.61
N ALA A 172 12.87 14.92 -2.88
CA ALA A 172 13.22 14.26 -4.12
C ALA A 172 12.68 15.04 -5.32
N LYS A 173 13.46 15.04 -6.41
CA LYS A 173 13.10 15.72 -7.64
C LYS A 173 11.80 15.14 -8.20
N GLU A 174 10.92 16.01 -8.66
CA GLU A 174 9.72 15.61 -9.37
C GLU A 174 10.05 14.87 -10.66
N ILE A 175 9.33 13.78 -10.91
CA ILE A 175 9.34 13.07 -12.17
C ILE A 175 8.01 13.39 -12.87
N PRO A 176 8.01 14.20 -13.94
CA PRO A 176 6.80 14.55 -14.67
C PRO A 176 6.10 13.29 -15.20
N GLY A 177 4.77 13.26 -15.09
CA GLY A 177 3.96 12.15 -15.60
C GLY A 177 3.93 10.91 -14.70
N TRP A 178 4.50 10.97 -13.48
CA TRP A 178 4.34 9.89 -12.52
C TRP A 178 2.86 9.74 -12.12
N ASP A 179 2.31 8.57 -12.38
CA ASP A 179 0.90 8.22 -12.11
C ASP A 179 0.78 7.04 -11.13
N GLY A 180 1.85 6.73 -10.39
CA GLY A 180 1.87 5.65 -9.40
C GLY A 180 1.57 4.27 -9.98
N LEU A 181 1.83 4.07 -11.28
CA LEU A 181 1.56 2.83 -12.02
C LEU A 181 0.06 2.54 -12.17
N LEU A 182 -0.79 3.57 -12.14
CA LEU A 182 -2.23 3.42 -12.33
C LEU A 182 -2.57 3.05 -13.78
N ALA A 183 -1.81 3.52 -14.78
CA ALA A 183 -1.99 3.14 -16.18
C ALA A 183 -1.80 1.63 -16.40
N GLU A 184 -0.84 1.01 -15.73
CA GLU A 184 -0.54 -0.43 -15.83
C GLU A 184 -1.43 -1.30 -14.94
N TYR A 185 -2.20 -0.70 -14.02
CA TYR A 185 -2.89 -1.42 -12.96
C TYR A 185 -3.87 -2.47 -13.51
N ALA A 186 -4.66 -2.12 -14.52
CA ALA A 186 -5.65 -3.03 -15.08
C ALA A 186 -5.03 -4.29 -15.70
N GLY A 187 -3.95 -4.12 -16.47
CA GLY A 187 -3.23 -5.24 -17.07
C GLY A 187 -2.47 -6.07 -16.01
N THR A 188 -1.94 -5.41 -14.97
CA THR A 188 -1.33 -6.09 -13.82
C THR A 188 -2.34 -7.00 -13.10
N VAL A 189 -3.57 -6.50 -12.84
CA VAL A 189 -4.63 -7.34 -12.27
C VAL A 189 -4.99 -8.47 -13.23
N ALA A 190 -5.12 -8.21 -14.53
CA ALA A 190 -5.44 -9.24 -15.51
C ALA A 190 -4.37 -10.37 -15.55
N ALA A 191 -3.09 -10.04 -15.46
CA ALA A 191 -2.00 -11.03 -15.44
C ALA A 191 -2.12 -12.01 -14.25
N GLY A 192 -2.60 -11.54 -13.10
CA GLY A 192 -2.83 -12.39 -11.93
C GLY A 192 -4.05 -13.31 -12.04
N ASN A 193 -4.87 -13.20 -13.10
CA ASN A 193 -5.96 -14.15 -13.33
C ASN A 193 -5.44 -15.51 -13.79
N THR A 194 -4.24 -15.54 -14.38
CA THR A 194 -3.63 -16.74 -14.94
C THR A 194 -2.37 -17.18 -14.19
N HIS A 195 -1.85 -16.35 -13.27
CA HIS A 195 -0.61 -16.61 -12.53
C HIS A 195 -0.75 -16.25 -11.05
N GLY A 196 0.03 -16.96 -10.23
CA GLY A 196 0.15 -16.68 -8.79
C GLY A 196 -1.09 -17.06 -7.99
N LYS A 197 -1.53 -16.20 -7.07
CA LYS A 197 -2.66 -16.41 -6.16
C LYS A 197 -3.20 -15.08 -5.67
N ARG A 198 -4.53 -14.95 -5.53
CA ARG A 198 -5.13 -13.76 -4.92
C ARG A 198 -5.00 -13.79 -3.40
N HIS A 199 -4.42 -12.72 -2.84
CA HIS A 199 -4.40 -12.52 -1.38
C HIS A 199 -5.58 -11.66 -0.91
N SER A 200 -6.20 -10.92 -1.81
CA SER A 200 -7.24 -9.95 -1.50
C SER A 200 -8.65 -10.54 -1.56
N ALA A 201 -9.57 -9.96 -0.80
CA ALA A 201 -10.98 -10.35 -0.85
C ALA A 201 -11.60 -10.09 -2.23
N PRO A 202 -12.63 -10.85 -2.64
CA PRO A 202 -13.37 -10.58 -3.87
C PRO A 202 -13.80 -9.11 -4.00
N GLY A 203 -13.69 -8.55 -5.20
CA GLY A 203 -14.03 -7.16 -5.46
C GLY A 203 -12.97 -6.13 -5.05
N TYR A 204 -11.87 -6.53 -4.38
CA TYR A 204 -10.86 -5.59 -3.88
C TYR A 204 -10.29 -4.69 -4.98
N HIS A 205 -9.80 -5.30 -6.08
CA HIS A 205 -9.25 -4.55 -7.20
C HIS A 205 -10.31 -3.71 -7.92
N GLN A 206 -11.53 -4.22 -8.09
CA GLN A 206 -12.63 -3.44 -8.70
C GLN A 206 -12.96 -2.19 -7.89
N ARG A 207 -13.00 -2.29 -6.55
CA ARG A 207 -13.25 -1.13 -5.68
C ARG A 207 -12.18 -0.07 -5.84
N TRP A 208 -10.90 -0.46 -5.81
CA TRP A 208 -9.79 0.48 -5.95
C TRP A 208 -9.71 1.11 -7.34
N SER A 209 -9.90 0.32 -8.42
CA SER A 209 -10.01 0.84 -9.78
C SER A 209 -11.09 1.93 -9.88
N ARG A 210 -12.27 1.71 -9.28
CA ARG A 210 -13.33 2.72 -9.21
C ARG A 210 -12.93 3.97 -8.40
N TYR A 211 -12.23 3.81 -7.28
CA TYR A 211 -11.79 4.94 -6.46
C TYR A 211 -10.73 5.81 -7.15
N PHE A 212 -9.92 5.21 -8.03
CA PHE A 212 -8.97 5.94 -8.87
C PHE A 212 -9.58 6.40 -10.21
N GLU A 213 -10.91 6.26 -10.39
CA GLU A 213 -11.62 6.67 -11.61
C GLU A 213 -11.08 6.01 -12.89
N LEU A 214 -10.53 4.80 -12.74
CA LEU A 214 -9.99 4.02 -13.85
C LEU A 214 -11.11 3.26 -14.58
N GLN A 215 -10.80 2.79 -15.78
CA GLN A 215 -11.69 1.89 -16.51
C GLN A 215 -11.97 0.63 -15.69
N SER A 216 -13.16 0.06 -15.88
CA SER A 216 -13.54 -1.19 -15.22
C SER A 216 -12.51 -2.26 -15.53
N LEU A 217 -12.04 -2.91 -14.48
CA LEU A 217 -11.35 -4.17 -14.62
C LEU A 217 -12.31 -5.16 -15.29
N GLY A 218 -11.82 -5.98 -16.22
CA GLY A 218 -12.57 -7.12 -16.73
C GLY A 218 -12.86 -8.14 -15.62
N SER A 219 -13.20 -9.37 -16.00
CA SER A 219 -13.37 -10.43 -15.01
C SER A 219 -12.07 -10.65 -14.22
N VAL A 220 -12.17 -10.71 -12.89
CA VAL A 220 -11.04 -10.97 -11.99
C VAL A 220 -11.27 -12.32 -11.32
N PHE A 221 -10.28 -13.20 -11.43
CA PHE A 221 -10.33 -14.58 -10.94
C PHE A 221 -9.14 -14.85 -10.02
N ASP A 222 -9.29 -15.84 -9.14
CA ASP A 222 -8.17 -16.42 -8.40
C ASP A 222 -7.74 -17.74 -9.05
N PRO A 223 -6.56 -17.80 -9.69
CA PRO A 223 -6.06 -19.04 -10.28
C PRO A 223 -5.86 -20.14 -9.23
N GLY A 224 -5.65 -19.78 -7.95
CA GLY A 224 -5.50 -20.72 -6.84
C GLY A 224 -6.80 -21.39 -6.38
N LEU A 225 -7.98 -20.89 -6.79
CA LEU A 225 -9.28 -21.46 -6.42
C LEU A 225 -9.84 -22.45 -7.46
N ASN A 226 -9.17 -22.63 -8.62
CA ASN A 226 -9.56 -23.59 -9.64
C ASN A 226 -9.14 -25.05 -9.35
N ALA A 227 -9.02 -25.42 -8.07
CA ALA A 227 -8.98 -26.81 -7.63
C ALA A 227 -10.28 -27.15 -6.89
N THR A 228 -11.24 -27.70 -7.65
CA THR A 228 -12.55 -28.28 -7.27
C THR A 228 -13.75 -27.31 -7.30
N PRO A 229 -14.79 -27.58 -8.12
CA PRO A 229 -16.07 -26.89 -7.99
C PRO A 229 -16.75 -27.38 -6.71
N LEU A 230 -17.03 -26.47 -5.77
CA LEU A 230 -17.90 -26.77 -4.64
C LEU A 230 -19.35 -26.69 -5.11
N ASP A 231 -20.07 -27.77 -4.84
CA ASP A 231 -21.46 -28.05 -5.15
C ASP A 231 -22.41 -26.92 -4.73
N ASP A 232 -23.37 -26.64 -5.62
CA ASP A 232 -24.36 -25.58 -5.55
C ASP A 232 -25.39 -25.94 -4.47
N ARG A 233 -25.18 -25.44 -3.25
CA ARG A 233 -26.24 -25.37 -2.23
C ARG A 233 -26.25 -24.00 -1.59
N LEU A 234 -27.21 -23.21 -2.06
CA LEU A 234 -27.71 -21.97 -1.49
C LEU A 234 -27.94 -22.15 0.02
N ASP A 235 -27.30 -21.32 0.83
CA ASP A 235 -27.84 -20.97 2.14
C ASP A 235 -27.78 -19.44 2.29
N GLU A 236 -28.97 -18.85 2.22
CA GLU A 236 -29.22 -17.44 2.46
C GLU A 236 -29.06 -17.17 3.96
N GLY A 237 -28.05 -16.41 4.36
CA GLY A 237 -27.88 -16.07 5.77
C GLY A 237 -26.78 -15.04 6.04
N LEU A 238 -27.20 -13.79 6.17
CA LEU A 238 -26.55 -12.64 6.84
C LEU A 238 -25.02 -12.69 7.03
N LEU A 239 -24.31 -11.75 6.38
CA LEU A 239 -23.02 -11.25 6.89
C LEU A 239 -23.12 -9.73 7.11
N PRO A 240 -22.83 -9.22 8.34
CA PRO A 240 -22.81 -7.80 8.63
C PRO A 240 -21.52 -7.12 8.14
N ASP A 241 -21.68 -5.86 7.75
CA ASP A 241 -20.73 -4.93 7.12
C ASP A 241 -19.54 -4.46 8.02
N GLU A 242 -19.17 -5.21 9.05
CA GLU A 242 -18.12 -4.80 10.00
C GLU A 242 -16.97 -5.79 10.04
N LEU A 243 -15.96 -5.67 9.16
CA LEU A 243 -14.66 -6.33 9.39
C LEU A 243 -13.49 -5.85 8.51
N TYR A 244 -13.40 -4.56 8.13
CA TYR A 244 -12.15 -4.03 7.57
C TYR A 244 -11.91 -2.58 8.00
N SER A 245 -11.44 -2.40 9.24
CA SER A 245 -10.78 -1.17 9.67
C SER A 245 -9.29 -1.31 9.37
N SER A 246 -8.82 -0.65 8.30
CA SER A 246 -7.40 -0.58 7.92
C SER A 246 -6.62 0.43 8.78
N THR A 247 -6.70 0.24 10.09
CA THR A 247 -5.84 0.89 11.08
C THR A 247 -4.70 -0.07 11.40
N LEU A 248 -3.46 0.38 11.22
CA LEU A 248 -2.30 -0.26 11.86
C LEU A 248 -2.62 -0.48 13.35
N PRO A 249 -2.19 -1.60 13.96
CA PRO A 249 -2.46 -1.83 15.37
C PRO A 249 -1.91 -0.68 16.20
N SER A 250 -2.80 0.00 16.92
CA SER A 250 -2.44 0.86 18.04
C SER A 250 -1.75 0.00 19.09
N ALA A 251 -0.46 0.23 19.32
CA ALA A 251 0.29 -0.34 20.45
C ALA A 251 -0.46 -0.03 21.77
N PRO A 252 -0.54 -0.97 22.74
CA PRO A 252 0.66 -1.47 23.41
C PRO A 252 0.66 -2.99 23.73
N PHE A 253 1.86 -3.59 23.72
CA PHE A 253 2.17 -4.66 24.67
C PHE A 253 3.34 -4.17 25.51
N VAL A 254 3.06 -4.02 26.80
CA VAL A 254 4.06 -3.85 27.86
C VAL A 254 4.55 -5.25 28.21
N ASP A 255 5.87 -5.44 28.20
CA ASP A 255 6.53 -6.69 28.56
C ASP A 255 6.22 -7.13 30.01
N ARG A 256 6.14 -8.44 30.18
CA ARG A 256 6.75 -9.15 31.30
C ARG A 256 7.59 -10.29 30.75
#